data_AF-A0AAD4L7Z4-F1
#
_entry.id   AF-A0AAD4L7Z4-F1
#
_cell.length_a   1.000
_cell.length_b   1.000
_cell.length_c   1.000
_cell.angle_alpha   90.00
_cell.angle_beta   90.00
_cell.angle_gamma   90.00
#
_symmetry.space_group_name_H-M   'P 1'
#
loop_
_entity.id
_entity.type
_entity.pdbx_description
1 polymer ?
#
loop_
_entity_poly.entity_id
_entity_poly.type
_entity_poly.pdbx_seq_one_letter_code
_entity_poly.pdbx_strand_id
1 'polypeptide(L)'
;MSEVNQEHDLNEKSGKFHATSLLVCPDCSEAVCVGFGGEKNLAFHRTSKACQRKQKKNKAPERPNQPNHDLRAFFKPCISLNPPTVVSPPLIYTDKRSFGELSDYQETTLETHKRHKDARLEETREAPEMGAPLQVEATRKVPCQKGVELLSKLKAATTRIPNNVPLAIAAHRPSLFSADPRFCVASLGQGAEVEVESDWDILNSMLKTTFGLGELEMRENVKEMLNCGEHGLDGFIRFFKFFVFERGLEGAMIEPTIEGLLCTR
;
A
#
# COMPACT_ATOMS: atom_id res chain seq x y z
N MET A 1 64.51 34.32 -0.18
CA MET A 1 63.83 33.65 -1.29
C MET A 1 63.89 32.17 -1.00
N SER A 2 62.88 31.64 -0.32
CA SER A 2 62.88 30.27 0.20
C SER A 2 61.56 29.65 -0.21
N GLU A 3 61.62 28.83 -1.26
CA GLU A 3 60.52 28.00 -1.74
C GLU A 3 60.23 26.91 -0.70
N VAL A 4 59.01 26.91 -0.17
CA VAL A 4 58.48 25.83 0.65
C VAL A 4 57.52 25.04 -0.23
N ASN A 5 58.03 23.97 -0.82
CA ASN A 5 57.23 22.93 -1.46
C ASN A 5 56.46 22.18 -0.37
N GLN A 6 55.14 22.38 -0.33
CA GLN A 6 54.23 21.55 0.44
C GLN A 6 53.50 20.62 -0.53
N GLU A 7 54.17 19.53 -0.87
CA GLU A 7 53.53 18.36 -1.48
C GLU A 7 52.70 17.69 -0.38
N HIS A 8 51.41 18.01 -0.33
CA HIS A 8 50.44 17.24 0.44
C HIS A 8 50.16 15.93 -0.29
N ASP A 9 50.88 14.91 0.14
CA ASP A 9 50.67 13.50 -0.14
C ASP A 9 49.25 13.10 0.31
N LEU A 10 48.27 13.19 -0.60
CA LEU A 10 46.94 12.60 -0.41
C LEU A 10 47.06 11.09 -0.60
N ASN A 11 47.52 10.49 0.50
CA ASN A 11 47.61 9.07 0.75
C ASN A 11 46.27 8.37 0.40
N GLU A 12 46.30 7.67 -0.73
CA GLU A 12 45.25 6.86 -1.33
C GLU A 12 44.96 5.61 -0.47
N LYS A 13 44.50 5.82 0.77
CA LYS A 13 44.02 4.73 1.62
C LYS A 13 42.61 4.37 1.17
N SER A 14 42.53 3.34 0.32
CA SER A 14 41.32 2.59 0.02
C SER A 14 40.73 2.01 1.31
N GLY A 15 39.95 2.82 2.02
CA GLY A 15 39.20 2.40 3.20
C GLY A 15 38.26 1.27 2.81
N LYS A 16 38.36 0.13 3.49
CA LYS A 16 37.37 -0.95 3.35
C LYS A 16 36.05 -0.44 3.89
N PHE A 17 35.07 -0.20 3.01
CA PHE A 17 33.72 0.14 3.42
C PHE A 17 32.97 -1.13 3.86
N HIS A 18 32.23 -1.03 4.96
CA HIS A 18 31.40 -2.10 5.50
C HIS A 18 29.93 -1.87 5.10
N ALA A 19 29.08 -2.91 5.24
CA ALA A 19 27.66 -2.83 4.88
C ALA A 19 26.89 -1.69 5.58
N THR A 20 27.35 -1.28 6.76
CA THR A 20 26.76 -0.20 7.57
C THR A 20 27.48 1.15 7.41
N SER A 21 28.43 1.27 6.48
CA SER A 21 29.15 2.52 6.28
C SER A 21 28.22 3.62 5.78
N LEU A 22 28.18 4.73 6.54
CA LEU A 22 27.45 5.94 6.22
C LEU A 22 28.43 7.04 5.79
N LEU A 23 28.14 7.73 4.70
CA LEU A 23 28.85 8.94 4.29
C LEU A 23 27.87 10.12 4.24
N VAL A 24 28.31 11.31 4.67
CA VAL A 24 27.50 12.53 4.58
C VAL A 24 27.70 13.16 3.21
N CYS A 25 26.61 13.38 2.47
CA CYS A 25 26.67 14.05 1.19
C CYS A 25 27.00 15.55 1.36
N PRO A 26 28.02 16.10 0.68
CA PRO A 26 28.38 17.51 0.84
C PRO A 26 27.35 18.48 0.21
N ASP A 27 26.50 18.01 -0.71
CA ASP A 27 25.53 18.86 -1.43
C ASP A 27 24.20 19.03 -0.68
N CYS A 28 23.75 17.98 0.01
CA CYS A 28 22.45 17.96 0.69
C CYS A 28 22.54 17.68 2.20
N SER A 29 23.74 17.41 2.73
CA SER A 29 24.03 17.09 4.14
C SER A 29 23.30 15.85 4.69
N GLU A 30 22.79 14.98 3.81
CA GLU A 30 22.13 13.73 4.19
C GLU A 30 23.16 12.61 4.43
N ALA A 31 22.94 11.79 5.47
CA ALA A 31 23.72 10.58 5.70
C ALA A 31 23.24 9.47 4.74
N VAL A 32 24.12 9.02 3.86
CA VAL A 32 23.84 8.02 2.82
C VAL A 32 24.51 6.71 3.21
N CYS A 33 23.73 5.62 3.24
CA CYS A 33 24.29 4.28 3.35
C CYS A 33 24.99 3.92 2.05
N VAL A 34 26.32 3.82 2.10
CA VAL A 34 27.13 3.51 0.92
C VAL A 34 27.46 2.03 0.81
N GLY A 35 27.37 1.27 1.91
CA GLY A 35 27.71 -0.15 1.93
C GLY A 35 29.09 -0.43 1.33
N PHE A 36 29.25 -1.58 0.68
CA PHE A 36 30.49 -1.95 -0.03
C PHE A 36 30.80 -1.07 -1.25
N GLY A 37 29.82 -0.33 -1.77
CA GLY A 37 29.99 0.55 -2.93
C GLY A 37 30.74 1.84 -2.61
N GLY A 38 30.84 2.21 -1.33
CA GLY A 38 31.63 3.36 -0.87
C GLY A 38 31.33 4.65 -1.62
N GLU A 39 32.38 5.33 -2.07
CA GLU A 39 32.26 6.61 -2.79
C GLU A 39 31.47 6.52 -4.10
N LYS A 40 31.44 5.37 -4.78
CA LYS A 40 30.63 5.21 -6.01
C LYS A 40 29.14 5.37 -5.71
N ASN A 41 28.67 4.80 -4.59
CA ASN A 41 27.28 4.95 -4.16
C ASN A 41 26.97 6.39 -3.75
N LEU A 42 27.93 7.10 -3.14
CA LEU A 42 27.79 8.52 -2.87
C LEU A 42 27.71 9.34 -4.17
N ALA A 43 28.51 9.01 -5.19
CA ALA A 43 28.44 9.66 -6.50
C ALA A 43 27.07 9.46 -7.18
N PHE A 44 26.48 8.26 -7.11
CA PHE A 44 25.12 8.00 -7.58
C PHE A 44 24.06 8.79 -6.79
N HIS A 45 24.22 8.91 -5.48
CA HIS A 45 23.34 9.77 -4.69
C HIS A 45 23.36 11.22 -5.20
N ARG A 46 24.55 11.77 -5.51
CA ARG A 46 24.70 13.16 -5.99
C ARG A 46 24.02 13.41 -7.34
N THR A 47 23.93 12.41 -8.21
CA THR A 47 23.22 12.52 -9.50
C THR A 47 21.70 12.32 -9.36
N SER A 48 21.22 11.84 -8.22
CA SER A 48 19.79 11.61 -7.99
C SER A 48 18.98 12.91 -7.97
N LYS A 49 17.75 12.85 -8.50
CA LYS A 49 16.80 13.98 -8.48
C LYS A 49 16.49 14.45 -7.05
N ALA A 50 16.53 13.55 -6.07
CA ALA A 50 16.29 13.87 -4.66
C ALA A 50 17.40 14.76 -4.09
N CYS A 51 18.67 14.38 -4.29
CA CYS A 51 19.83 15.18 -3.88
C CYS A 51 19.81 16.56 -4.55
N GLN A 52 19.58 16.62 -5.87
CA GLN A 52 19.49 17.88 -6.61
C GLN A 52 18.37 18.81 -6.10
N ARG A 53 17.21 18.27 -5.73
CA ARG A 53 16.11 19.07 -5.15
C ARG A 53 16.50 19.66 -3.80
N LYS A 54 17.13 18.87 -2.92
CA LYS A 54 17.63 19.36 -1.62
C LYS A 54 18.75 20.40 -1.80
N GLN A 55 19.68 20.15 -2.72
CA GLN A 55 20.75 21.11 -3.04
C GLN A 55 20.17 22.45 -3.53
N LYS A 56 19.18 22.42 -4.44
CA LYS A 56 18.49 23.64 -4.89
C LYS A 56 17.74 24.35 -3.77
N LYS A 57 17.14 23.59 -2.83
CA LYS A 57 16.46 24.16 -1.66
C LYS A 57 17.45 24.86 -0.72
N ASN A 58 18.62 24.27 -0.49
CA ASN A 58 19.66 24.83 0.37
C ASN A 58 20.36 26.04 -0.26
N LYS A 59 20.48 26.08 -1.60
CA LYS A 59 21.05 27.21 -2.35
C LYS A 59 20.06 28.32 -2.65
N ALA A 60 18.75 28.07 -2.49
CA ALA A 60 17.77 29.13 -2.64
C ALA A 60 18.00 30.16 -1.52
N PRO A 61 18.15 31.47 -1.85
CA PRO A 61 18.22 32.49 -0.82
C PRO A 61 17.00 32.32 0.09
N GLU A 62 17.21 32.38 1.41
CA GLU A 62 16.12 32.35 2.38
C GLU A 62 15.06 33.32 1.89
N ARG A 63 13.91 32.77 1.46
CA ARG A 63 12.84 33.61 0.94
C ARG A 63 12.47 34.54 2.10
N PRO A 64 12.42 35.87 1.87
CA PRO A 64 12.01 36.80 2.92
C PRO A 64 10.70 36.27 3.51
N ASN A 65 10.71 36.06 4.83
CA ASN A 65 9.66 35.43 5.61
C ASN A 65 8.29 35.69 4.97
N GLN A 66 7.76 34.68 4.27
CA GLN A 66 6.40 34.80 3.76
C GLN A 66 5.50 35.04 4.97
N PRO A 67 4.70 36.10 4.97
CA PRO A 67 3.79 36.38 6.08
C PRO A 67 2.94 35.14 6.30
N ASN A 68 2.89 34.68 7.56
CA ASN A 68 2.17 33.48 7.99
C ASN A 68 0.89 33.29 7.17
N HIS A 69 0.93 32.35 6.21
CA HIS A 69 -0.27 31.86 5.55
C HIS A 69 -1.03 31.04 6.59
N ASP A 70 -1.73 31.75 7.47
CA ASP A 70 -2.68 31.16 8.40
C ASP A 70 -3.68 30.36 7.56
N LEU A 71 -3.64 29.03 7.69
CA LEU A 71 -4.54 28.11 6.99
C LEU A 71 -6.01 28.42 7.31
N ARG A 72 -6.31 29.19 8.38
CA ARG A 72 -7.64 29.70 8.68
C ARG A 72 -8.16 30.69 7.63
N ALA A 73 -7.30 31.30 6.82
CA ALA A 73 -7.72 32.17 5.72
C ALA A 73 -8.47 31.40 4.62
N PHE A 74 -8.17 30.12 4.42
CA PHE A 74 -8.91 29.25 3.48
C PHE A 74 -10.30 28.84 4.01
N PHE A 75 -10.48 28.85 5.34
CA PHE A 75 -11.75 28.51 5.98
C PHE A 75 -12.61 29.73 6.31
N LYS A 76 -12.22 30.96 5.91
CA LYS A 76 -13.14 32.09 5.95
C LYS A 76 -14.26 31.81 4.94
N PRO A 77 -15.52 31.63 5.36
CA PRO A 77 -16.63 31.47 4.44
C PRO A 77 -16.79 32.79 3.68
N CYS A 78 -16.28 32.83 2.46
CA CYS A 78 -16.53 33.94 1.54
C CYS A 78 -17.88 33.68 0.86
N ILE A 79 -18.94 33.60 1.65
CA ILE A 79 -20.31 33.53 1.14
C ILE A 79 -20.84 34.96 1.22
N SER A 80 -20.73 35.69 0.11
CA SER A 80 -21.64 36.80 -0.11
C SER A 80 -23.05 36.20 -0.20
N LEU A 81 -23.89 36.54 0.78
CA LEU A 81 -25.32 36.24 0.81
C LEU A 81 -26.03 37.00 -0.32
N ASN A 82 -25.76 36.63 -1.57
CA ASN A 82 -26.64 36.95 -2.67
C ASN A 82 -27.58 35.75 -2.80
N PRO A 83 -28.88 35.89 -2.49
CA PRO A 83 -29.83 34.82 -2.74
C PRO A 83 -29.78 34.47 -4.25
N PRO A 84 -29.74 33.19 -4.62
CA PRO A 84 -29.71 32.79 -6.01
C PRO A 84 -31.03 33.20 -6.69
N THR A 85 -31.01 34.30 -7.43
CA THR A 85 -32.10 34.77 -8.30
C THR A 85 -32.15 33.96 -9.60
N VAL A 86 -31.94 32.64 -9.53
CA VAL A 86 -32.01 31.81 -10.73
C VAL A 86 -33.45 31.36 -10.90
N VAL A 87 -34.13 32.02 -11.82
CA VAL A 87 -35.39 31.56 -12.40
C VAL A 87 -35.18 30.12 -12.88
N SER A 88 -36.00 29.20 -12.38
CA SER A 88 -35.90 27.78 -12.68
C SER A 88 -35.80 27.55 -14.19
N PRO A 89 -34.82 26.77 -14.67
CA PRO A 89 -34.71 26.47 -16.09
C PRO A 89 -35.97 25.74 -16.57
N PRO A 90 -36.46 26.05 -17.79
CA PRO A 90 -37.66 25.43 -18.34
C PRO A 90 -37.48 23.91 -18.44
N LEU A 91 -38.53 23.19 -18.08
CA LEU A 91 -38.63 21.73 -18.17
C LEU A 91 -38.40 21.28 -19.63
N ILE A 92 -37.25 20.68 -19.89
CA ILE A 92 -36.99 19.97 -21.14
C ILE A 92 -37.66 18.61 -21.03
N TYR A 93 -38.81 18.45 -21.68
CA TYR A 93 -39.40 17.14 -21.92
C TYR A 93 -38.50 16.37 -22.89
N THR A 94 -37.79 15.36 -22.38
CA THR A 94 -37.12 14.38 -23.22
C THR A 94 -38.13 13.39 -23.74
N ASP A 95 -38.37 13.48 -25.05
CA ASP A 95 -39.23 12.57 -25.78
C ASP A 95 -38.62 11.16 -25.75
N LYS A 96 -39.45 10.17 -25.45
CA LYS A 96 -39.04 8.76 -25.31
C LYS A 96 -38.71 8.19 -26.69
N ARG A 97 -37.46 8.36 -27.13
CA ARG A 97 -36.95 7.63 -28.29
C ARG A 97 -36.52 6.24 -27.85
N SER A 98 -37.38 5.28 -28.17
CA SER A 98 -37.11 3.85 -28.18
C SER A 98 -35.82 3.55 -28.93
N PHE A 99 -34.80 3.07 -28.20
CA PHE A 99 -33.68 2.35 -28.78
C PHE A 99 -34.05 0.87 -28.83
N GLY A 100 -34.55 0.42 -29.99
CA GLY A 100 -34.05 -0.85 -30.54
C GLY A 100 -32.60 -0.60 -31.00
N GLU A 101 -31.77 -1.55 -31.31
CA GLU A 101 -31.87 -2.98 -31.54
C GLU A 101 -30.39 -3.36 -31.81
N LEU A 102 -29.99 -4.60 -31.50
CA LEU A 102 -28.80 -5.27 -32.03
C LEU A 102 -27.41 -4.69 -31.68
N SER A 103 -26.68 -5.43 -30.85
CA SER A 103 -25.30 -5.80 -31.18
C SER A 103 -24.92 -7.08 -30.44
N ASP A 104 -24.74 -8.14 -31.21
CA ASP A 104 -24.16 -9.42 -30.83
C ASP A 104 -22.85 -9.23 -30.06
N TYR A 105 -22.74 -9.88 -28.90
CA TYR A 105 -21.43 -10.13 -28.27
C TYR A 105 -21.23 -11.63 -28.20
N GLN A 106 -20.16 -12.07 -28.87
CA GLN A 106 -19.77 -13.45 -29.05
C GLN A 106 -19.43 -14.13 -27.72
N GLU A 107 -20.10 -15.24 -27.51
CA GLU A 107 -19.86 -16.25 -26.50
C GLU A 107 -18.52 -16.94 -26.79
N THR A 108 -17.50 -16.72 -25.96
CA THR A 108 -16.25 -17.48 -26.01
C THR A 108 -16.42 -18.73 -25.15
N THR A 109 -16.77 -19.84 -25.82
CA THR A 109 -16.78 -21.18 -25.24
C THR A 109 -15.36 -21.60 -24.88
N LEU A 110 -15.06 -21.69 -23.59
CA LEU A 110 -13.81 -22.29 -23.09
C LEU A 110 -13.93 -23.81 -23.18
N GLU A 111 -13.13 -24.40 -24.07
CA GLU A 111 -13.05 -25.85 -24.28
C GLU A 111 -12.52 -26.59 -23.04
N THR A 112 -13.37 -27.44 -22.49
CA THR A 112 -13.02 -28.60 -21.67
C THR A 112 -12.22 -29.61 -22.49
N HIS A 113 -10.92 -29.75 -22.21
CA HIS A 113 -10.16 -30.95 -22.59
C HIS A 113 -9.91 -31.89 -21.40
N LYS A 114 -10.57 -33.03 -21.53
CA LYS A 114 -10.53 -34.24 -20.72
C LYS A 114 -9.20 -35.00 -20.88
N ARG A 115 -8.86 -35.71 -19.79
CA ARG A 115 -8.10 -36.98 -19.69
C ARG A 115 -6.58 -36.92 -19.88
N HIS A 116 -5.87 -37.32 -18.83
CA HIS A 116 -5.11 -38.57 -18.90
C HIS A 116 -5.20 -39.32 -17.57
N LYS A 117 -5.52 -40.61 -17.70
CA LYS A 117 -5.65 -41.61 -16.64
C LYS A 117 -4.46 -42.56 -16.77
N ASP A 118 -4.10 -43.14 -15.63
CA ASP A 118 -3.34 -44.38 -15.43
C ASP A 118 -1.80 -44.32 -15.59
N ALA A 119 -1.11 -44.36 -14.44
CA ALA A 119 0.06 -45.22 -14.25
C ALA A 119 0.29 -45.47 -12.74
N ARG A 120 -0.15 -46.66 -12.35
CA ARG A 120 0.14 -47.44 -11.15
C ARG A 120 1.64 -47.67 -10.98
N LEU A 121 2.20 -47.35 -9.81
CA LEU A 121 3.24 -48.19 -9.19
C LEU A 121 3.18 -48.04 -7.66
N GLU A 122 2.84 -49.15 -7.02
CA GLU A 122 3.00 -49.41 -5.59
C GLU A 122 4.50 -49.43 -5.26
N GLU A 123 4.94 -48.55 -4.36
CA GLU A 123 6.20 -48.73 -3.63
C GLU A 123 5.93 -48.44 -2.15
N THR A 124 5.62 -49.52 -1.44
CA THR A 124 5.49 -49.58 0.01
C THR A 124 6.84 -49.27 0.64
N ARG A 125 7.09 -48.00 0.95
CA ARG A 125 8.20 -47.58 1.81
C ARG A 125 7.70 -47.46 3.25
N GLU A 126 8.37 -48.20 4.11
CA GLU A 126 8.17 -48.29 5.55
C GLU A 126 8.12 -46.90 6.18
N ALA A 127 7.08 -46.69 6.99
CA ALA A 127 6.83 -45.44 7.70
C ALA A 127 7.96 -45.13 8.68
N PRO A 128 8.71 -44.02 8.53
CA PRO A 128 9.50 -43.47 9.61
C PRO A 128 8.53 -43.05 10.72
N GLU A 129 8.83 -43.43 11.96
CA GLU A 129 8.07 -43.05 13.15
C GLU A 129 7.70 -41.56 13.10
N MET A 130 6.39 -41.29 13.10
CA MET A 130 5.82 -39.96 13.26
C MET A 130 6.27 -39.39 14.60
N GLY A 131 7.38 -38.64 14.57
CA GLY A 131 7.73 -37.71 15.63
C GLY A 131 6.51 -36.81 15.88
N ALA A 132 6.05 -36.78 17.14
CA ALA A 132 4.90 -36.02 17.56
C ALA A 132 4.96 -34.59 16.99
N PRO A 133 3.85 -34.05 16.45
CA PRO A 133 3.83 -32.69 15.92
C PRO A 133 4.29 -31.75 17.03
N LEU A 134 5.44 -31.10 16.84
CA LEU A 134 5.88 -30.01 17.68
C LEU A 134 4.78 -28.96 17.64
N GLN A 135 3.96 -28.92 18.68
CA GLN A 135 3.00 -27.85 18.90
C GLN A 135 3.81 -26.60 19.18
N VAL A 136 4.12 -25.86 18.13
CA VAL A 136 4.63 -24.50 18.25
C VAL A 136 3.50 -23.71 18.92
N GLU A 137 3.60 -23.53 20.23
CA GLU A 137 2.71 -22.64 20.97
C GLU A 137 2.87 -21.24 20.41
N ALA A 138 1.99 -20.89 19.47
CA ALA A 138 1.90 -19.55 18.94
C ALA A 138 1.59 -18.62 20.12
N THR A 139 2.60 -17.87 20.54
CA THR A 139 2.47 -16.84 21.57
C THR A 139 1.42 -15.84 21.09
N ARG A 140 0.21 -15.93 21.65
CA ARG A 140 -0.90 -15.03 21.31
C ARG A 140 -0.49 -13.62 21.70
N LYS A 141 -0.19 -12.78 20.72
CA LYS A 141 0.12 -11.37 20.96
C LYS A 141 -1.15 -10.65 21.40
N VAL A 142 -1.01 -9.75 22.37
CA VAL A 142 -2.10 -8.86 22.77
C VAL A 142 -2.36 -7.88 21.62
N PRO A 143 -3.61 -7.71 21.16
CA PRO A 143 -3.92 -6.78 20.08
C PRO A 143 -3.57 -5.34 20.46
N CYS A 144 -3.01 -4.59 19.53
CA CYS A 144 -2.75 -3.17 19.70
C CYS A 144 -4.08 -2.40 19.84
N GLN A 145 -4.22 -1.60 20.90
CA GLN A 145 -5.42 -0.78 21.16
C GLN A 145 -5.81 0.08 19.96
N LYS A 146 -4.82 0.71 19.31
CA LYS A 146 -5.03 1.51 18.11
C LYS A 146 -5.62 0.70 16.94
N GLY A 147 -5.16 -0.53 16.75
CA GLY A 147 -5.69 -1.43 15.72
C GLY A 147 -7.15 -1.80 15.97
N VAL A 148 -7.52 -2.02 17.23
CA VAL A 148 -8.91 -2.29 17.64
C VAL A 148 -9.82 -1.08 17.38
N GLU A 149 -9.35 0.13 17.68
CA GLU A 149 -10.08 1.37 17.39
C GLU A 149 -10.31 1.56 15.89
N LEU A 150 -9.29 1.31 15.05
CA LEU A 150 -9.41 1.39 13.59
C LEU A 150 -10.41 0.37 13.04
N LEU A 151 -10.41 -0.86 13.56
CA LEU A 151 -11.42 -1.87 13.23
C LEU A 151 -12.84 -1.42 13.60
N SER A 152 -13.00 -0.78 14.77
CA SER A 152 -14.29 -0.25 15.20
C SER A 152 -14.77 0.87 14.27
N LYS A 153 -13.87 1.81 13.91
CA LYS A 153 -14.15 2.89 12.95
C LYS A 153 -14.57 2.35 11.58
N LEU A 154 -13.85 1.36 11.05
CA LEU A 154 -14.20 0.70 9.78
C LEU A 154 -15.59 0.09 9.83
N LYS A 155 -15.89 -0.70 10.86
CA LYS A 155 -17.23 -1.30 11.04
C LYS A 155 -18.32 -0.24 11.11
N ALA A 156 -18.10 0.83 11.88
CA ALA A 156 -19.04 1.93 11.99
C ALA A 156 -19.20 2.73 10.69
N ALA A 157 -18.20 2.73 9.82
CA ALA A 157 -18.30 3.32 8.49
C ALA A 157 -19.12 2.44 7.55
N THR A 158 -18.94 1.12 7.60
CA THR A 158 -19.70 0.15 6.79
C THR A 158 -21.19 0.18 7.13
N THR A 159 -21.57 0.35 8.40
CA THR A 159 -22.99 0.47 8.78
C THR A 159 -23.68 1.74 8.27
N ARG A 160 -22.92 2.73 7.79
CA ARG A 160 -23.45 3.95 7.17
C ARG A 160 -23.61 3.82 5.66
N ILE A 161 -23.16 2.71 5.06
CA ILE A 161 -23.32 2.47 3.62
C ILE A 161 -24.79 2.17 3.36
N PRO A 162 -25.44 2.87 2.42
CA PRO A 162 -26.83 2.61 2.08
C PRO A 162 -27.06 1.17 1.59
N ASN A 163 -28.20 0.57 1.94
CA ASN A 163 -28.56 -0.80 1.55
C ASN A 163 -28.80 -0.99 0.04
N ASN A 164 -28.77 0.09 -0.77
CA ASN A 164 -28.90 0.02 -2.22
C ASN A 164 -27.56 -0.18 -2.94
N VAL A 165 -26.44 -0.19 -2.22
CA VAL A 165 -25.12 -0.51 -2.80
C VAL A 165 -25.08 -2.01 -3.12
N PRO A 166 -24.69 -2.39 -4.35
CA PRO A 166 -24.65 -3.79 -4.74
C PRO A 166 -23.66 -4.58 -3.88
N LEU A 167 -23.98 -5.86 -3.65
CA LEU A 167 -23.08 -6.77 -2.98
C LEU A 167 -21.88 -7.07 -3.87
N ALA A 168 -20.70 -7.15 -3.26
CA ALA A 168 -19.50 -7.53 -3.97
C ALA A 168 -19.59 -9.02 -4.38
N ILE A 169 -19.29 -9.29 -5.64
CA ILE A 169 -19.07 -10.63 -6.18
C ILE A 169 -17.57 -10.98 -6.21
N ALA A 170 -17.26 -12.27 -6.43
CA ALA A 170 -15.89 -12.78 -6.50
C ALA A 170 -15.02 -12.14 -7.60
N ALA A 171 -15.64 -11.55 -8.64
CA ALA A 171 -14.91 -10.88 -9.72
C ALA A 171 -14.35 -9.50 -9.33
N HIS A 172 -14.83 -8.88 -8.24
CA HIS A 172 -14.31 -7.58 -7.82
C HIS A 172 -12.95 -7.73 -7.12
N ARG A 173 -12.06 -6.75 -7.27
CA ARG A 173 -10.73 -6.76 -6.63
C ARG A 173 -10.74 -6.98 -5.11
N PRO A 174 -11.71 -6.44 -4.32
CA PRO A 174 -11.79 -6.70 -2.89
C PRO A 174 -12.05 -8.15 -2.50
N SER A 175 -12.45 -9.00 -3.45
CA SER A 175 -12.67 -10.43 -3.21
C SER A 175 -11.41 -11.14 -2.75
N LEU A 176 -10.22 -10.59 -3.02
CA LEU A 176 -8.95 -11.09 -2.51
C LEU A 176 -8.96 -11.25 -0.98
N PHE A 177 -9.69 -10.38 -0.26
CA PHE A 177 -9.81 -10.43 1.19
C PHE A 177 -10.88 -11.41 1.70
N SER A 178 -11.62 -12.08 0.82
CA SER A 178 -12.58 -13.13 1.21
C SER A 178 -11.91 -14.46 1.56
N ALA A 179 -10.67 -14.66 1.13
CA ALA A 179 -9.87 -15.83 1.48
C ALA A 179 -9.48 -15.84 2.96
N ASP A 180 -9.15 -17.02 3.49
CA ASP A 180 -8.62 -17.13 4.86
C ASP A 180 -7.22 -16.49 4.91
N PRO A 181 -7.01 -15.44 5.74
CA PRO A 181 -5.73 -14.74 5.84
C PRO A 181 -4.57 -15.64 6.26
N ARG A 182 -4.83 -16.80 6.88
CA ARG A 182 -3.80 -17.76 7.26
C ARG A 182 -3.05 -18.32 6.05
N PHE A 183 -3.72 -18.46 4.90
CA PHE A 183 -3.06 -18.93 3.68
C PHE A 183 -2.05 -17.91 3.15
N CYS A 184 -2.33 -16.61 3.27
CA CYS A 184 -1.42 -15.56 2.82
C CYS A 184 -0.11 -15.55 3.63
N VAL A 185 -0.19 -15.84 4.94
CA VAL A 185 0.97 -15.86 5.82
C VAL A 185 1.75 -17.18 5.71
N ALA A 186 1.06 -18.31 5.51
CA ALA A 186 1.69 -19.63 5.47
C ALA A 186 2.59 -19.85 4.24
N SER A 187 2.24 -19.25 3.08
CA SER A 187 2.98 -19.44 1.83
C SER A 187 4.42 -18.90 1.85
N LEU A 188 4.77 -18.03 2.80
CA LEU A 188 6.10 -17.41 2.88
C LEU A 188 7.10 -18.21 3.74
N GLY A 189 6.64 -19.19 4.52
CA GLY A 189 7.47 -19.90 5.49
C GLY A 189 8.17 -21.16 5.00
N GLN A 190 8.01 -21.57 3.73
CA GLN A 190 8.44 -22.90 3.25
C GLN A 190 9.69 -22.89 2.33
N GLY A 191 10.39 -21.77 2.18
CA GLY A 191 11.62 -21.68 1.38
C GLY A 191 12.87 -21.47 2.22
N ALA A 192 13.94 -22.19 1.91
CA ALA A 192 15.25 -22.02 2.54
C ALA A 192 15.74 -20.56 2.39
N GLU A 193 15.98 -19.90 3.53
CA GLU A 193 16.58 -18.56 3.65
C GLU A 193 15.88 -17.38 2.96
N VAL A 194 14.57 -17.45 2.72
CA VAL A 194 13.81 -16.26 2.31
C VAL A 194 13.63 -15.35 3.52
N GLU A 195 14.05 -14.08 3.41
CA GLU A 195 13.78 -13.04 4.40
C GLU A 195 12.29 -13.08 4.73
N VAL A 196 11.95 -13.34 6.01
CA VAL A 196 10.56 -13.44 6.46
C VAL A 196 9.93 -12.07 6.26
N GLU A 197 9.13 -11.96 5.19
CA GLU A 197 8.41 -10.74 4.88
C GLU A 197 7.52 -10.38 6.08
N SER A 198 7.54 -9.11 6.48
CA SER A 198 6.79 -8.72 7.68
C SER A 198 5.29 -8.84 7.41
N ASP A 199 4.50 -9.16 8.44
CA ASP A 199 3.03 -9.23 8.31
C ASP A 199 2.44 -7.95 7.71
N TRP A 200 3.08 -6.81 7.97
CA TRP A 200 2.71 -5.53 7.39
C TRP A 200 2.96 -5.48 5.89
N ASP A 201 4.11 -5.95 5.40
CA ASP A 201 4.46 -5.88 3.99
C ASP A 201 3.50 -6.72 3.14
N ILE A 202 3.13 -7.91 3.64
CA ILE A 202 2.10 -8.77 3.03
C ILE A 202 0.77 -8.00 2.93
N LEU A 203 0.28 -7.48 4.04
CA LEU A 203 -0.98 -6.75 4.09
C LEU A 203 -0.93 -5.50 3.20
N ASN A 204 0.15 -4.74 3.25
CA ASN A 204 0.36 -3.52 2.47
C ASN A 204 0.40 -3.82 0.97
N SER A 205 1.06 -4.90 0.55
CA SER A 205 1.07 -5.36 -0.84
C SER A 205 -0.34 -5.68 -1.34
N MET A 206 -1.13 -6.40 -0.54
CA MET A 206 -2.53 -6.69 -0.86
C MET A 206 -3.38 -5.41 -0.91
N LEU A 207 -3.23 -4.52 0.08
CA LEU A 207 -3.91 -3.23 0.14
C LEU A 207 -3.62 -2.40 -1.11
N LYS A 208 -2.36 -2.31 -1.54
CA LYS A 208 -1.96 -1.61 -2.76
C LYS A 208 -2.56 -2.24 -4.00
N THR A 209 -2.49 -3.56 -4.13
CA THR A 209 -3.01 -4.29 -5.28
C THR A 209 -4.53 -4.14 -5.41
N THR A 210 -5.25 -4.22 -4.29
CA THR A 210 -6.70 -4.16 -4.29
C THR A 210 -7.24 -2.73 -4.39
N PHE A 211 -6.65 -1.79 -3.66
CA PHE A 211 -7.18 -0.43 -3.51
C PHE A 211 -6.41 0.64 -4.30
N GLY A 212 -5.32 0.29 -5.00
CA GLY A 212 -4.48 1.24 -5.73
C GLY A 212 -3.79 2.26 -4.82
N LEU A 213 -3.55 1.90 -3.55
CA LEU A 213 -2.97 2.81 -2.56
C LEU A 213 -1.58 3.27 -2.98
N GLY A 214 -1.44 4.56 -3.28
CA GLY A 214 -0.19 5.17 -3.74
C GLY A 214 -0.19 5.61 -5.20
N GLU A 215 -1.23 5.25 -5.96
CA GLU A 215 -1.45 5.73 -7.33
C GLU A 215 -2.58 6.77 -7.36
N LEU A 216 -2.51 7.71 -8.30
CA LEU A 216 -3.50 8.80 -8.45
C LEU A 216 -4.92 8.27 -8.73
N GLU A 217 -5.03 7.00 -9.17
CA GLU A 217 -6.26 6.31 -9.59
C GLU A 217 -7.19 5.94 -8.43
N MET A 218 -6.79 6.21 -7.19
CA MET A 218 -7.58 5.84 -6.01
C MET A 218 -9.01 6.41 -6.02
N ARG A 219 -9.26 7.54 -6.70
CA ARG A 219 -10.59 8.20 -6.71
C ARG A 219 -11.65 7.49 -7.55
N GLU A 220 -11.27 6.78 -8.61
CA GLU A 220 -12.24 6.15 -9.51
C GLU A 220 -12.70 4.80 -8.97
N ASN A 221 -11.82 4.09 -8.25
CA ASN A 221 -12.10 2.76 -7.69
C ASN A 221 -12.93 2.78 -6.39
N VAL A 222 -13.13 3.94 -5.76
CA VAL A 222 -13.86 4.03 -4.47
C VAL A 222 -15.27 3.44 -4.57
N LYS A 223 -15.96 3.62 -5.71
CA LYS A 223 -17.32 3.08 -5.87
C LYS A 223 -17.37 1.56 -5.85
N GLU A 224 -16.42 0.90 -6.51
CA GLU A 224 -16.32 -0.57 -6.47
C GLU A 224 -15.88 -1.07 -5.09
N MET A 225 -15.08 -0.27 -4.38
CA MET A 225 -14.61 -0.58 -3.02
C MET A 225 -15.71 -0.49 -1.96
N LEU A 226 -16.77 0.29 -2.19
CA LEU A 226 -17.87 0.44 -1.24
C LEU A 226 -18.86 -0.73 -1.27
N ASN A 227 -18.68 -1.69 -2.17
CA ASN A 227 -19.53 -2.87 -2.23
C ASN A 227 -19.43 -3.66 -0.91
N CYS A 228 -20.58 -3.95 -0.32
CA CYS A 228 -20.69 -4.69 0.94
C CYS A 228 -20.63 -6.20 0.71
N GLY A 229 -20.61 -7.00 1.78
CA GLY A 229 -20.62 -8.45 1.72
C GLY A 229 -19.23 -9.11 1.80
N GLU A 230 -19.24 -10.44 1.70
CA GLU A 230 -18.08 -11.29 1.93
C GLU A 230 -16.92 -11.03 0.96
N HIS A 231 -17.20 -10.70 -0.30
CA HIS A 231 -16.17 -10.35 -1.29
C HIS A 231 -15.86 -8.84 -1.34
N GLY A 232 -16.37 -8.08 -0.37
CA GLY A 232 -16.26 -6.62 -0.29
C GLY A 232 -15.68 -6.17 1.05
N LEU A 233 -16.24 -5.10 1.61
CA LEU A 233 -15.76 -4.53 2.87
C LEU A 233 -15.89 -5.48 4.07
N ASP A 234 -16.87 -6.38 4.11
CA ASP A 234 -17.00 -7.32 5.23
C ASP A 234 -15.90 -8.40 5.21
N GLY A 235 -15.53 -8.86 4.01
CA GLY A 235 -14.35 -9.70 3.80
C GLY A 235 -13.08 -8.99 4.26
N PHE A 236 -12.88 -7.76 3.79
CA PHE A 236 -11.74 -6.94 4.20
C PHE A 236 -11.67 -6.73 5.73
N ILE A 237 -12.78 -6.40 6.39
CA ILE A 237 -12.82 -6.22 7.86
C ILE A 237 -12.49 -7.53 8.58
N ARG A 238 -12.97 -8.67 8.09
CA ARG A 238 -12.66 -10.00 8.65
C ARG A 238 -11.18 -10.33 8.50
N PHE A 239 -10.63 -10.09 7.32
CA PHE A 239 -9.22 -10.28 7.01
C PHE A 239 -8.34 -9.39 7.88
N PHE A 240 -8.68 -8.11 7.98
CA PHE A 240 -7.94 -7.15 8.78
C PHE A 240 -8.02 -7.45 10.29
N LYS A 241 -9.15 -7.97 10.77
CA LYS A 241 -9.30 -8.45 12.15
C LYS A 241 -8.26 -9.52 12.50
N PHE A 242 -7.94 -10.44 11.58
CA PHE A 242 -6.91 -11.45 11.83
C PHE A 242 -5.54 -10.83 12.09
N PHE A 243 -5.12 -9.85 11.29
CA PHE A 243 -3.82 -9.20 11.47
C PHE A 243 -3.71 -8.47 12.81
N VAL A 244 -4.79 -7.79 13.25
CA VAL A 244 -4.79 -7.10 14.55
C VAL A 244 -4.80 -8.08 15.72
N PHE A 245 -5.67 -9.09 15.69
CA PHE A 245 -5.92 -9.96 16.84
C PHE A 245 -5.01 -11.18 16.92
N GLU A 246 -4.68 -11.79 15.78
CA GLU A 246 -3.87 -13.01 15.75
C GLU A 246 -2.39 -12.71 15.48
N ARG A 247 -2.08 -11.69 14.66
CA ARG A 247 -0.69 -11.32 14.32
C ARG A 247 -0.13 -10.17 15.15
N GLY A 248 -0.98 -9.45 15.89
CA GLY A 248 -0.58 -8.32 16.73
C GLY A 248 -0.04 -7.14 15.93
N LEU A 249 -0.58 -6.91 14.73
CA LEU A 249 -0.16 -5.81 13.86
C LEU A 249 -0.39 -4.46 14.56
N GLU A 250 0.62 -3.60 14.51
CA GLU A 250 0.57 -2.29 15.18
C GLU A 250 -0.33 -1.32 14.40
N GLY A 251 -1.33 -0.75 15.10
CA GLY A 251 -2.32 0.12 14.47
C GLY A 251 -1.73 1.38 13.81
N ALA A 252 -0.58 1.86 14.31
CA ALA A 252 0.09 3.04 13.75
C ALA A 252 0.56 2.82 12.29
N MET A 253 0.91 1.59 11.92
CA MET A 253 1.39 1.27 10.57
C MET A 253 0.26 1.37 9.54
N ILE A 254 -0.96 1.01 9.94
CA ILE A 254 -2.09 0.92 9.04
C ILE A 254 -2.90 2.21 8.99
N GLU A 255 -2.82 3.03 10.05
CA GLU A 255 -3.70 4.17 10.28
C GLU A 255 -3.81 5.08 9.04
N PRO A 256 -2.70 5.50 8.40
CA PRO A 256 -2.80 6.34 7.21
C PRO A 256 -3.60 5.70 6.08
N THR A 257 -3.49 4.39 5.94
CA THR A 257 -4.21 3.62 4.93
C THR A 257 -5.70 3.57 5.24
N ILE A 258 -6.07 3.23 6.47
CA ILE A 258 -7.48 3.16 6.88
C ILE A 258 -8.14 4.54 6.86
N GLU A 259 -7.43 5.58 7.31
CA GLU A 259 -7.94 6.95 7.23
C GLU A 259 -8.11 7.41 5.78
N GLY A 260 -7.18 7.06 4.89
CA GLY A 260 -7.33 7.30 3.45
C GLY A 260 -8.58 6.64 2.87
N LEU A 261 -8.87 5.39 3.27
CA LEU A 261 -10.08 4.67 2.87
C LEU A 261 -11.37 5.29 3.43
N LEU A 262 -11.31 5.90 4.62
CA LEU A 262 -12.47 6.50 5.26
C LEU A 262 -12.74 7.95 4.78
N CYS A 263 -11.71 8.65 4.31
CA CYS A 263 -11.77 10.05 3.86
C CYS A 263 -12.21 10.23 2.39
N THR A 264 -12.39 9.16 1.62
CA THR A 264 -12.80 9.22 0.20
C THR A 264 -14.30 9.55 -0.01
N ARG A 265 -14.92 10.27 0.92
CA ARG A 265 -16.30 10.77 0.80
C ARG A 265 -16.37 12.15 0.17
#